data_AF-W4PEG8-F1
#
_entry.id   AF-W4PEG8-F1
#
_cell.length_a   1.000
_cell.length_b   1.000
_cell.length_c   1.000
_cell.angle_alpha   90.00
_cell.angle_beta   90.00
_cell.angle_gamma   90.00
#
_symmetry.space_group_name_H-M   'P 1'
#
loop_
_entity.id
_entity.type
_entity.pdbx_description
1 polymer ?
#
loop_
_entity_poly.entity_id
_entity_poly.type
_entity_poly.pdbx_seq_one_letter_code
_entity_poly.pdbx_strand_id
1 'polypeptide(L)' 'MMLDQSGSFKYGYRNVIVLKKMTFPNDKVLTIEISEKQISGRTICLDIDYEDVLYADSFNSCLIREE' A
#
# COMPACT_ATOMS: atom_id res chain seq x y z
N MET A 1 2.93 18.19 7.22
CA MET A 1 3.74 17.49 6.17
C MET A 1 3.15 17.73 4.78
N MET A 2 3.94 18.10 3.77
CA MET A 2 3.50 18.15 2.36
C MET A 2 3.80 16.81 1.67
N LEU A 3 2.79 16.26 0.96
CA LEU A 3 2.95 15.09 0.10
C LEU A 3 3.80 15.45 -1.13
N ASP A 4 4.68 14.53 -1.54
CA ASP A 4 5.42 14.64 -2.80
C ASP A 4 4.45 14.52 -3.99
N GLN A 5 4.45 15.53 -4.86
CA GLN A 5 3.55 15.60 -6.02
C GLN A 5 4.10 14.86 -7.25
N SER A 6 5.25 14.20 -7.11
CA SER A 6 5.90 13.47 -8.19
C SER A 6 5.05 12.26 -8.61
N GLY A 7 4.72 12.17 -9.90
CA GLY A 7 3.95 11.04 -10.45
C GLY A 7 4.73 9.72 -10.53
N SER A 8 6.01 9.73 -10.15
CA SER A 8 6.90 8.58 -10.14
C SER A 8 8.02 8.75 -9.11
N PHE A 9 8.62 7.63 -8.71
CA PHE A 9 9.78 7.65 -7.82
C PHE A 9 10.97 8.33 -8.50
N LYS A 10 11.62 9.25 -7.78
CA LYS A 10 12.84 9.94 -8.22
C LYS A 10 14.02 8.99 -8.48
N TYR A 11 14.08 7.87 -7.76
CA TYR A 11 15.15 6.88 -7.84
C TYR A 11 14.58 5.47 -7.97
N GLY A 12 15.41 4.52 -8.43
CA GLY A 12 15.07 3.10 -8.47
C GLY A 12 15.11 2.47 -7.08
N TYR A 13 14.01 2.56 -6.33
CA TYR A 13 13.88 1.89 -5.05
C TYR A 13 13.74 0.37 -5.24
N ARG A 14 14.42 -0.42 -4.40
CA ARG A 14 14.24 -1.87 -4.34
C ARG A 14 13.18 -2.20 -3.29
N ASN A 15 12.41 -3.26 -3.52
CA ASN A 15 11.37 -3.77 -2.61
C ASN A 15 10.23 -2.77 -2.34
N VAL A 16 9.94 -1.91 -3.31
CA VAL A 16 8.77 -1.01 -3.28
C VAL A 16 7.82 -1.44 -4.39
N ILE A 17 6.57 -1.70 -4.04
CA ILE A 17 5.53 -2.12 -4.98
C ILE A 17 4.37 -1.13 -4.85
N VAL A 18 3.95 -0.55 -5.97
CA VAL A 18 2.84 0.40 -6.02
C VAL A 18 1.71 -0.21 -6.83
N LEU A 19 0.57 -0.42 -6.18
CA LEU A 19 -0.66 -0.84 -6.83
C LEU A 19 -1.50 0.39 -7.15
N LYS A 20 -1.76 0.64 -8.44
CA LYS A 20 -2.53 1.80 -8.88
C LYS A 20 -4.02 1.70 -8.54
N LYS A 21 -4.57 0.50 -8.63
CA LYS A 21 -5.98 0.22 -8.34
C LYS A 21 -6.10 -1.24 -7.95
N MET A 22 -6.93 -1.52 -6.96
CA MET A 22 -7.31 -2.84 -6.52
C MET A 22 -8.79 -2.86 -6.14
N THR A 23 -9.36 -4.05 -6.08
CA THR A 23 -10.76 -4.26 -5.71
C THR A 23 -10.80 -5.36 -4.65
N PHE A 24 -11.59 -5.14 -3.60
CA PHE A 24 -11.79 -6.16 -2.58
C PHE A 24 -12.74 -7.26 -3.09
N PRO A 25 -12.46 -8.53 -2.76
CA PRO A 25 -13.38 -9.63 -3.03
C PRO A 25 -14.62 -9.56 -2.11
N ASN A 26 -15.58 -10.46 -2.33
CA ASN A 26 -16.88 -10.45 -1.64
C ASN A 26 -16.77 -10.64 -0.11
N ASP A 27 -15.79 -11.42 0.32
CA ASP A 27 -15.44 -11.67 1.72
C ASP A 27 -14.68 -10.51 2.37
N LYS A 28 -14.42 -9.42 1.63
CA LYS A 28 -13.83 -8.16 2.11
C LYS A 28 -12.42 -8.28 2.70
N VAL A 29 -11.70 -9.36 2.38
CA VAL A 29 -10.29 -9.55 2.74
C VAL A 29 -9.47 -9.52 1.46
N LEU A 30 -8.51 -8.61 1.36
CA LEU A 30 -7.57 -8.56 0.24
C LEU A 30 -6.25 -9.23 0.64
N THR A 31 -5.98 -10.40 0.05
CA THR A 31 -4.69 -11.10 0.22
C THR A 31 -3.71 -10.73 -0.90
N ILE A 32 -2.52 -10.27 -0.51
CA ILE A 32 -1.40 -10.00 -1.40
C ILE A 32 -0.28 -10.99 -1.08
N GLU A 33 0.07 -11.83 -2.06
CA GLU A 33 1.20 -12.76 -1.98
C GLU A 33 2.34 -12.29 -2.88
N ILE A 34 3.55 -12.21 -2.32
CA ILE A 34 4.77 -11.85 -3.04
C ILE A 34 5.80 -12.96 -2.84
N SER A 35 6.16 -13.64 -3.92
CA SER A 35 7.19 -14.68 -3.95
C SER A 35 8.47 -14.16 -4.60
N GLU A 36 9.62 -14.37 -3.96
CA GLU A 36 10.92 -14.04 -4.53
C GLU A 36 11.38 -15.08 -5.57
N LYS A 37 11.82 -14.64 -6.76
CA LYS A 37 12.24 -15.54 -7.86
C LYS A 37 13.61 -16.21 -7.63
N GLN A 38 14.47 -15.68 -6.76
CA GLN A 38 15.79 -16.27 -6.48
C GLN A 38 15.72 -17.38 -5.42
N ILE A 39 16.81 -18.16 -5.34
CA ILE A 39 17.02 -19.46 -4.66
C ILE A 39 16.38 -19.64 -3.27
N SER A 40 16.09 -18.54 -2.56
CA SER A 40 15.60 -18.58 -1.19
C SER A 40 14.14 -19.05 -1.05
N GLY A 41 13.32 -18.96 -2.12
CA GLY A 41 11.93 -19.43 -2.10
C GLY A 41 11.03 -18.74 -1.05
N ARG A 42 11.37 -17.51 -0.66
CA ARG A 42 10.62 -16.77 0.37
C ARG A 42 9.33 -16.24 -0.20
N THR A 43 8.26 -16.39 0.58
CA THR A 43 6.94 -15.82 0.29
C THR A 43 6.54 -14.91 1.44
N ILE A 44 6.05 -13.72 1.11
CA ILE A 44 5.41 -12.79 2.03
C ILE A 44 3.93 -12.78 1.70
N CYS A 45 3.09 -13.01 2.70
CA CYS A 45 1.65 -12.88 2.59
C CYS A 45 1.20 -11.70 3.45
N LEU A 46 0.35 -10.85 2.88
CA LEU A 46 -0.26 -9.72 3.57
C LEU A 46 -1.76 -9.82 3.35
N ASP A 47 -2.51 -9.94 4.45
CA ASP A 47 -3.97 -9.87 4.45
C ASP A 47 -4.39 -8.48 4.93
N ILE A 48 -5.26 -7.83 4.17
CA ILE A 48 -5.78 -6.51 4.47
C ILE A 48 -7.30 -6.60 4.58
N ASP A 49 -7.82 -6.30 5.77
CA ASP A 49 -9.25 -6.19 5.98
C ASP A 49 -9.79 -4.89 5.38
N TYR A 50 -10.96 -4.96 4.74
CA TYR A 50 -11.60 -3.79 4.17
C TYR A 50 -11.92 -2.72 5.22
N GLU A 51 -12.31 -3.13 6.43
CA GLU A 51 -12.63 -2.21 7.52
C GLU A 51 -11.41 -1.38 7.93
N ASP A 52 -10.22 -1.99 8.03
CA ASP A 52 -8.98 -1.29 8.35
C ASP A 52 -8.68 -0.17 7.34
N VAL A 53 -8.99 -0.38 6.05
CA VAL A 53 -8.83 0.65 5.02
C VAL A 53 -9.86 1.78 5.16
N LEU A 54 -11.08 1.48 5.60
CA LEU A 54 -12.11 2.51 5.85
C LEU A 54 -11.77 3.39 7.06
N TYR A 55 -11.16 2.79 8.09
CA TYR A 55 -10.78 3.47 9.33
C TYR A 55 -9.35 4.01 9.33
N ALA A 56 -8.56 3.71 8.30
CA ALA A 56 -7.21 4.22 8.15
C ALA A 56 -7.21 5.76 8.15
N ASP A 57 -6.19 6.33 8.77
CA ASP A 57 -5.97 7.77 8.74
C ASP A 57 -5.92 8.25 7.29
N SER A 58 -6.89 9.07 6.93
CA SER A 58 -6.95 9.69 5.62
C SER A 58 -6.20 11.02 5.64
N PHE A 59 -5.66 11.42 4.49
CA PHE A 59 -5.11 12.77 4.28
C PHE A 59 -6.26 13.79 4.22
N ASN A 60 -6.95 13.99 5.34
CA ASN A 60 -7.93 15.06 5.45
C ASN A 60 -7.17 16.38 5.55
N SER A 61 -7.45 17.31 4.63
CA SER A 61 -6.83 18.64 4.60
C SER A 61 -7.05 19.46 5.87
N CYS A 62 -8.03 19.09 6.71
CA CYS A 62 -8.25 19.69 8.02
C CYS A 62 -7.20 19.23 9.05
N LEU A 63 -6.74 17.98 9.00
CA LEU A 63 -5.73 17.41 9.91
C LEU A 63 -4.30 17.81 9.52
N ILE A 64 -4.06 18.20 8.26
CA ILE A 64 -2.73 18.59 7.76
C ILE A 64 -2.33 20.02 8.18
N ARG A 65 -3.24 20.80 8.81
CA ARG A 65 -3.02 22.20 9.22
C ARG A 65 -2.56 22.37 10.67
N GLU A 66 -2.48 21.31 11.45
CA GLU A 66 -1.93 21.35 12.81
C GLU A 66 -0.43 21.07 12.78
N GLU A 67 0.34 22.06 12.29
CA GLU A 67 1.71 22.44 12.72
C GLU A 67 2.21 23.64 11.91
#